data_AF-A0A146CJ36-F1
#
_entry.id   AF-A0A146CJ36-F1
#
_cell.length_a   1.000
_cell.length_b   1.000
_cell.length_c   1.000
_cell.angle_alpha   90.00
_cell.angle_beta   90.00
_cell.angle_gamma   90.00
#
_symmetry.space_group_name_H-M   'P 1'
#
loop_
_entity.id
_entity.type
_entity.pdbx_description
1 polymer ?
#
loop_
_entity_poly.entity_id
_entity_poly.type
_entity_poly.pdbx_seq_one_letter_code
_entity_poly.pdbx_strand_id
1 'polypeptide(L)'
;MVKLQVILIAFIAVIACSVVYGDSVAPWDQTNSYYGCQKQTDKFCDKVCKLHLASSGSCQQPTPFVKLCKCQGLDYENSFFFAAMEKQCPKFRA
;
A
#
# COMPACT_ATOMS: atom_id res chain seq x y z
N MET A 1 17.17 36.65 -13.45
CA MET A 1 17.56 35.43 -14.18
C MET A 1 17.70 34.29 -13.19
N VAL A 2 16.70 33.41 -13.11
CA VAL A 2 16.82 32.20 -12.29
C VAL A 2 17.78 31.26 -13.03
N LYS A 3 18.92 30.94 -12.41
CA LYS A 3 19.91 30.03 -13.02
C LYS A 3 19.26 28.66 -13.21
N LEU A 4 19.41 28.06 -14.38
CA LEU A 4 18.87 26.73 -14.74
C LEU A 4 19.15 25.66 -13.65
N GLN A 5 20.27 25.79 -12.95
CA GLN A 5 20.64 24.95 -11.80
C GLN A 5 19.65 25.02 -10.63
N VAL A 6 19.08 26.19 -10.33
CA VAL A 6 18.10 26.38 -9.24
C VAL A 6 16.77 25.71 -9.60
N ILE A 7 16.39 25.77 -10.88
CA ILE A 7 15.19 25.10 -11.38
C ILE A 7 15.35 23.58 -11.25
N LEU A 8 16.50 23.05 -11.69
CA LEU A 8 16.79 21.62 -11.67
C LEU A 8 16.79 21.04 -10.24
N ILE A 9 17.36 21.76 -9.27
CA ILE A 9 17.35 21.38 -7.85
C ILE A 9 15.93 21.36 -7.29
N ALA A 10 15.11 22.37 -7.63
CA ALA A 10 13.71 22.41 -7.19
C ALA A 10 12.90 21.23 -7.76
N PHE A 11 13.09 20.87 -9.03
CA PHE A 11 12.43 19.72 -9.65
C PHE A 11 12.86 18.39 -9.01
N ILE A 12 14.15 18.20 -8.73
CA ILE A 12 14.64 16.99 -8.05
C ILE A 12 14.07 16.89 -6.63
N ALA A 13 13.98 18.01 -5.91
CA ALA A 13 13.39 18.03 -4.56
C ALA A 13 11.89 17.66 -4.60
N VAL A 14 11.13 18.14 -5.59
CA VAL A 14 9.71 17.79 -5.77
C VAL A 14 9.54 16.31 -6.12
N ILE A 15 10.39 15.76 -6.99
CA ILE A 15 10.38 14.33 -7.33
C ILE A 15 10.74 13.49 -6.09
N ALA A 16 11.76 13.89 -5.33
CA ALA A 16 12.17 13.20 -4.10
C ALA A 16 11.07 13.24 -3.03
N CYS A 17 10.37 14.36 -2.85
CA CYS A 17 9.26 14.46 -1.90
C CYS A 17 8.03 13.66 -2.33
N SER A 18 7.85 13.38 -3.62
CA SER A 18 6.71 12.61 -4.13
C SER A 18 6.93 11.09 -4.11
N VAL A 19 8.18 10.60 -3.99
CA VAL A 19 8.50 9.16 -3.85
C VAL A 19 8.66 8.68 -2.41
N VAL A 20 8.52 9.56 -1.40
CA VAL A 20 8.82 9.25 0.02
C VAL A 20 7.59 8.95 0.89
N TYR A 21 6.39 8.85 0.32
CA TYR A 21 5.26 8.24 1.04
C TYR A 21 5.20 6.73 0.76
N GLY A 22 6.32 6.05 1.06
CA GLY A 22 6.40 4.59 1.11
C GLY A 22 5.87 4.02 2.42
N ASP A 23 4.85 4.64 3.01
CA ASP A 23 4.26 4.15 4.25
C ASP A 23 3.59 2.81 3.97
N SER A 24 4.02 1.78 4.70
CA SER A 24 3.37 0.48 4.58
C SER A 24 1.99 0.52 5.24
N VAL A 25 0.94 0.38 4.44
CA VAL A 25 -0.46 0.53 4.84
C VAL A 25 -1.08 -0.84 5.12
N ALA A 26 -1.98 -0.92 6.08
CA ALA A 26 -2.71 -2.15 6.38
C ALA A 26 -4.00 -2.17 5.54
N PRO A 27 -4.20 -3.13 4.63
CA PRO A 27 -5.42 -3.23 3.84
C PRO A 27 -6.59 -3.74 4.68
N TRP A 28 -7.81 -3.44 4.21
CA TRP A 28 -9.08 -3.88 4.79
C TRP A 28 -9.69 -5.01 3.96
N ASP A 29 -10.12 -6.05 4.66
CA ASP A 29 -10.82 -7.18 4.07
C ASP A 29 -12.28 -6.82 3.72
N GLN A 30 -12.99 -7.80 3.17
CA GLN A 30 -14.41 -7.70 2.81
C GLN A 30 -15.35 -7.38 3.98
N THR A 31 -14.89 -7.52 5.23
CA THR A 31 -15.65 -7.21 6.45
C THR A 31 -15.30 -5.84 7.03
N ASN A 32 -14.50 -5.04 6.32
CA ASN A 32 -13.90 -3.79 6.80
C ASN A 32 -12.96 -4.00 8.01
N SER A 33 -12.34 -5.18 8.11
CA SER A 33 -11.36 -5.50 9.15
C SER A 33 -9.94 -5.60 8.58
N TYR A 34 -8.92 -5.44 9.42
CA TYR A 34 -7.54 -5.65 9.00
C TYR A 34 -7.21 -7.14 8.87
N TYR A 35 -6.35 -7.47 7.90
CA TYR A 35 -5.79 -8.81 7.78
C TYR A 35 -4.81 -9.11 8.92
N GLY A 36 -5.28 -9.86 9.92
CA GLY A 36 -4.44 -10.36 11.01
C GLY A 36 -3.46 -11.44 10.54
N CYS A 37 -2.24 -11.42 11.06
CA CYS A 37 -1.17 -12.35 10.68
C CYS A 37 -0.51 -13.06 11.86
N GLN A 38 -1.14 -13.07 13.04
CA GLN A 38 -0.55 -13.61 14.27
C GLN A 38 -0.17 -15.10 14.19
N LYS A 39 -0.87 -15.89 13.37
CA LYS A 39 -0.58 -17.31 13.10
C LYS A 39 -0.18 -17.56 11.64
N GLN A 40 0.22 -16.50 10.93
CA GLN A 40 0.50 -16.54 9.50
C GLN A 40 1.96 -16.21 9.21
N THR A 41 2.37 -16.37 7.96
CA THR A 41 3.73 -16.07 7.48
C THR A 41 3.75 -14.79 6.66
N ASP A 42 4.94 -14.22 6.43
CA ASP A 42 5.07 -13.08 5.51
C ASP A 42 4.58 -13.41 4.10
N LYS A 43 4.67 -14.67 3.66
CA LYS A 43 4.11 -15.12 2.38
C LYS A 43 2.58 -14.99 2.32
N PHE A 44 1.89 -15.10 3.44
CA PHE A 44 0.45 -14.83 3.50
C PHE A 44 0.18 -13.34 3.28
N CYS A 45 0.90 -12.47 3.98
CA CYS A 45 0.75 -11.03 3.81
C CYS A 45 1.16 -10.55 2.42
N ASP A 46 2.18 -11.14 1.80
CA ASP A 46 2.56 -10.83 0.42
C ASP A 46 1.43 -11.15 -0.57
N LYS A 47 0.74 -12.28 -0.40
CA LYS A 47 -0.44 -12.63 -1.22
C LYS A 47 -1.60 -11.67 -1.00
N VAL A 48 -1.89 -11.32 0.26
CA VAL A 48 -2.91 -10.31 0.60
C VAL A 48 -2.58 -8.98 -0.06
N CYS A 49 -1.33 -8.50 0.06
CA CYS A 49 -0.94 -7.23 -0.53
C CYS A 49 -1.03 -7.23 -2.06
N LYS A 50 -0.68 -8.35 -2.71
CA LYS A 50 -0.88 -8.52 -4.16
C LYS A 50 -2.35 -8.50 -4.58
N LEU A 51 -3.24 -9.06 -3.76
CA LEU A 51 -4.68 -8.97 -3.97
C LEU A 51 -5.17 -7.51 -3.91
N HIS A 52 -4.50 -6.66 -3.15
CA HIS A 52 -4.73 -5.22 -3.08
C HIS A 52 -3.85 -4.41 -4.06
N LEU A 53 -3.31 -5.05 -5.10
CA LEU A 53 -2.49 -4.40 -6.13
C LEU A 53 -1.24 -3.67 -5.59
N ALA A 54 -0.75 -4.05 -4.41
CA ALA A 54 0.47 -3.53 -3.83
C ALA A 54 1.71 -4.34 -4.27
N SER A 55 2.89 -3.75 -4.10
CA SER A 55 4.16 -4.34 -4.55
C SER A 55 4.59 -5.55 -3.72
N SER A 56 4.42 -5.48 -2.40
CA SER A 56 4.84 -6.53 -1.46
C SER A 56 4.12 -6.39 -0.13
N GLY A 57 4.19 -7.43 0.70
CA GLY A 57 3.58 -7.44 2.03
C GLY A 57 4.37 -8.22 3.06
N SER A 58 4.30 -7.78 4.32
CA SER A 58 4.86 -8.51 5.47
C SER A 58 3.99 -8.42 6.70
N CYS A 59 4.17 -9.36 7.62
CA CYS A 59 3.49 -9.38 8.90
C CYS A 59 4.21 -8.46 9.87
N GLN A 60 3.56 -7.37 10.30
CA GLN A 60 4.13 -6.40 11.23
C GLN A 60 3.32 -6.31 12.51
N GLN A 61 3.99 -5.92 13.60
CA GLN A 61 3.40 -5.75 14.92
C GLN A 61 3.39 -4.26 15.29
N PRO A 62 2.37 -3.48 14.87
CA PRO A 62 2.32 -2.04 15.16
C PRO A 62 2.04 -1.73 16.63
N THR A 63 1.38 -2.64 17.35
CA THR A 63 1.10 -2.52 18.79
C THR A 63 1.30 -3.87 19.50
N PRO A 64 1.49 -3.88 20.83
CA PRO A 64 1.59 -5.12 21.59
C PRO A 64 0.39 -6.04 21.31
N PHE A 65 0.67 -7.32 21.09
CA PHE A 65 -0.32 -8.38 20.84
C PHE A 65 -1.12 -8.30 19.53
N VAL A 66 -0.91 -7.27 18.68
CA VAL A 66 -1.59 -7.15 17.40
C VAL A 66 -0.59 -7.30 16.26
N LYS A 67 -0.73 -8.37 15.49
CA LYS A 67 0.05 -8.59 14.25
C LYS A 67 -0.87 -8.50 13.05
N LEU A 68 -0.54 -7.61 12.11
CA LEU A 68 -1.33 -7.35 10.92
C LEU A 68 -0.45 -7.23 9.67
N CYS A 69 -1.04 -7.56 8.53
CA CYS A 69 -0.36 -7.43 7.25
C CYS A 69 -0.20 -5.96 6.88
N LYS A 70 1.02 -5.60 6.45
CA LYS A 70 1.39 -4.27 5.97
C LYS A 70 1.89 -4.39 4.54
N CYS A 71 1.36 -3.53 3.67
CA CYS A 71 1.62 -3.54 2.23
C CYS A 71 2.43 -2.32 1.81
N GLN A 72 3.46 -2.53 0.99
CA GLN A 72 4.28 -1.47 0.40
C GLN A 72 3.74 -1.08 -0.98
N GLY A 73 3.69 0.22 -1.27
CA GLY A 73 3.18 0.72 -2.55
C GLY A 73 1.68 0.46 -2.72
N LEU A 74 0.91 0.47 -1.63
CA LEU A 74 -0.54 0.33 -1.67
C LEU A 74 -1.17 1.70 -1.90
N ASP A 75 -1.81 1.88 -3.05
CA ASP A 75 -2.65 3.06 -3.29
C ASP A 75 -3.83 3.07 -2.31
N TYR A 76 -4.20 4.25 -1.82
CA TYR A 76 -5.29 4.40 -0.85
C TYR A 76 -6.60 3.77 -1.34
N GLU A 77 -6.97 3.97 -2.61
CA GLU A 77 -8.18 3.38 -3.19
C GLU A 77 -8.16 1.85 -3.17
N ASN A 78 -6.97 1.25 -3.31
CA ASN A 78 -6.83 -0.20 -3.31
C ASN A 78 -6.76 -0.78 -1.90
N SER A 79 -6.73 0.06 -0.86
CA SER A 79 -6.71 -0.43 0.53
C SER A 79 -7.97 -1.18 0.94
N PHE A 80 -9.08 -0.97 0.22
CA PHE A 80 -10.35 -1.63 0.43
C PHE A 80 -10.52 -2.81 -0.52
N PHE A 81 -10.93 -3.97 0.01
CA PHE A 81 -11.08 -5.20 -0.76
C PHE A 81 -11.92 -5.02 -2.04
N PHE A 82 -13.13 -4.48 -1.91
CA PHE A 82 -14.04 -4.35 -3.06
C PHE A 82 -13.54 -3.36 -4.11
N ALA A 83 -12.89 -2.26 -3.69
CA ALA A 83 -12.30 -1.30 -4.62
C ALA A 83 -11.13 -1.91 -5.41
N ALA A 84 -10.26 -2.68 -4.73
CA ALA A 84 -9.20 -3.42 -5.39
C ALA A 84 -9.75 -4.49 -6.37
N MET A 85 -10.83 -5.17 -5.99
CA MET A 85 -11.50 -6.17 -6.83
C MET A 85 -12.17 -5.56 -8.07
N GLU A 86 -12.83 -4.41 -7.94
CA GLU A 86 -13.46 -3.72 -9.07
C GLU A 86 -12.43 -3.34 -10.14
N LYS A 87 -11.24 -2.88 -9.74
CA LYS A 87 -10.13 -2.58 -10.66
C LYS A 87 -9.59 -3.82 -11.38
N GLN A 88 -9.53 -4.95 -10.68
CA GLN A 88 -9.07 -6.22 -11.26
C GLN A 88 -10.11 -6.87 -12.17
N CYS A 89 -11.39 -6.65 -11.89
CA CYS A 89 -12.50 -7.29 -12.57
C CYS A 89 -13.53 -6.24 -13.00
N PRO A 90 -13.31 -5.55 -14.14
CA PRO A 90 -14.23 -4.51 -14.64
C PRO A 90 -15.65 -5.00 -14.96
N LYS A 91 -15.90 -6.32 -14.93
CA LYS A 91 -17.22 -6.95 -15.11
C LYS A 91 -18.10 -6.98 -13.85
N PHE A 92 -17.60 -6.58 -12.68
CA PHE A 92 -18.41 -6.48 -11.46
C PHE A 92 -19.27 -5.20 -11.38
N ARG A 93 -19.13 -4.28 -12.35
CA ARG A 93 -20.08 -3.20 -12.59
C ARG A 93 -21.33 -3.76 -13.29
N ALA A 94 -22.21 -4.40 -12.52
CA ALA A 94 -23.56 -4.74 -12.96
C ALA A 94 -24.54 -3.64 -12.53
#